data_AF-A0A2N2Q0B9-F1
#
_entry.id   AF-A0A2N2Q0B9-F1
#
_cell.length_a   1.000
_cell.length_b   1.000
_cell.length_c   1.000
_cell.angle_alpha   90.00
_cell.angle_beta   90.00
_cell.angle_gamma   90.00
#
_symmetry.space_group_name_H-M   'P 1'
#
loop_
_entity.id
_entity.type
_entity.pdbx_description
1 polymer ?
#
loop_
_entity_poly.entity_id
_entity_poly.type
_entity_poly.pdbx_seq_one_letter_code
_entity_poly.pdbx_strand_id
1 'polypeptide(L)'
;MLGHLLRSKGPLNIVRRGPAIVERVGLTPGQMVQLLHAFTALLARYDAPVTFPVPALTLRRNPKVLQALATGSARLELAVHGYRHVDMSLLPPAAQAAELRRARALFTATRTPFTGFRAPYLRWDESLIAALGEAGFTYDSSRSALWPVVNLATLAPAQAAKARLLLDFCRPQPAEAVPVLPSWVDGLLELPVSFPDDEMLVERLDLTQGPQQAALWLAAFEQCHARGEMFVLQLHPERFFLCAEALEAVLTRAHAARPAVWLATLGDIAAWWQEKRACRVALARTEAGRWLVRAEGPARASLQVRANDTSQARYQPAPGRDFVLGADACPCVGVSPAASPALAQFLATEGYAVVMTDRPGDCTVFVAQTNFSAEDALAVLAHVEASSGPLVRFARWPDDAQSVLAVTGDIDSLTVWDYALRLVGA
;
A
#
# COMPACT_ATOMS: atom_id res chain seq x y z
N MET A 1 -8.57 19.83 -20.64
CA MET A 1 -8.78 18.38 -20.87
C MET A 1 -7.89 17.80 -21.96
N LEU A 2 -7.84 18.33 -23.20
CA LEU A 2 -6.87 17.90 -24.23
C LEU A 2 -5.41 18.04 -23.74
N GLY A 3 -5.11 19.10 -22.99
CA GLY A 3 -3.80 19.34 -22.35
C GLY A 3 -3.29 18.25 -21.40
N HIS A 4 -4.16 17.40 -20.84
CA HIS A 4 -3.78 16.40 -19.81
C HIS A 4 -3.10 15.17 -20.37
N LEU A 5 -3.63 14.63 -21.46
CA LEU A 5 -2.96 13.55 -22.21
C LEU A 5 -1.76 14.10 -22.99
N LEU A 6 -1.81 15.38 -23.42
CA LEU A 6 -0.68 16.05 -24.06
C LEU A 6 0.53 16.19 -23.12
N ARG A 7 0.31 16.46 -21.83
CA ARG A 7 1.39 16.70 -20.86
C ARG A 7 2.06 15.43 -20.32
N SER A 8 1.37 14.29 -20.19
CA SER A 8 1.99 13.02 -19.73
C SER A 8 2.20 11.97 -20.83
N LYS A 9 1.56 12.14 -21.99
CA LYS A 9 1.60 11.16 -23.10
C LYS A 9 1.97 11.80 -24.45
N GLY A 10 1.73 13.09 -24.69
CA GLY A 10 2.04 13.79 -25.96
C GLY A 10 0.97 13.58 -27.06
N PRO A 11 0.73 14.57 -27.94
CA PRO A 11 -0.38 14.54 -28.93
C PRO A 11 -0.32 13.36 -29.88
N LEU A 12 0.88 13.05 -30.36
CA LEU A 12 1.13 12.00 -31.34
C LEU A 12 0.93 10.59 -30.76
N ASN A 13 1.09 10.41 -29.44
CA ASN A 13 0.95 9.09 -28.80
C ASN A 13 -0.51 8.70 -28.52
N ILE A 14 -1.44 9.65 -28.38
CA ILE A 14 -2.87 9.34 -28.19
C ILE A 14 -3.45 8.74 -29.47
N VAL A 15 -3.14 9.34 -30.63
CA VAL A 15 -3.58 8.85 -31.95
C VAL A 15 -2.91 7.50 -32.28
N ARG A 16 -1.64 7.33 -31.91
CA ARG A 16 -0.89 6.08 -32.14
C ARG A 16 -1.33 4.93 -31.22
N ARG A 17 -1.96 5.21 -30.07
CA ARG A 17 -2.47 4.21 -29.11
C ARG A 17 -3.95 3.87 -29.25
N GLY A 18 -4.71 4.64 -30.04
CA GLY A 18 -6.13 4.36 -30.31
C GLY A 18 -6.41 2.90 -30.70
N PRO A 19 -5.65 2.31 -31.65
CA PRO A 19 -5.80 0.91 -32.02
C PRO A 19 -5.49 -0.06 -30.86
N ALA A 20 -4.41 0.19 -30.11
CA ALA A 20 -4.02 -0.65 -28.97
C ALA A 20 -5.04 -0.61 -27.82
N ILE A 21 -5.73 0.51 -27.60
CA ILE A 21 -6.80 0.61 -26.59
C ILE A 21 -8.03 -0.19 -27.03
N VAL A 22 -8.41 -0.10 -28.31
CA VAL A 22 -9.53 -0.88 -28.87
C VAL A 22 -9.22 -2.37 -28.81
N GLU A 23 -7.99 -2.77 -29.17
CA GLU A 23 -7.51 -4.15 -29.13
C GLU A 23 -7.47 -4.72 -27.72
N ARG A 24 -7.17 -3.91 -26.70
CA ARG A 24 -7.04 -4.36 -25.31
C ARG A 24 -8.36 -4.40 -24.53
N VAL A 25 -9.29 -3.47 -24.79
CA VAL A 25 -10.53 -3.33 -24.00
C VAL A 25 -11.76 -3.89 -24.72
N GLY A 26 -11.78 -3.88 -26.06
CA GLY A 26 -12.88 -4.41 -26.86
C GLY A 26 -14.17 -3.57 -26.84
N LEU A 27 -15.04 -3.81 -27.82
CA LEU A 27 -16.33 -3.10 -27.98
C LEU A 27 -17.40 -3.52 -26.97
N THR A 28 -17.29 -4.73 -26.44
CA THR A 28 -18.19 -5.30 -25.43
C THR A 28 -17.40 -5.71 -24.19
N PRO A 29 -18.03 -5.84 -23.01
CA PRO A 29 -17.32 -6.23 -21.79
C PRO A 29 -16.70 -7.63 -21.82
N GLY A 30 -17.04 -8.47 -22.80
CA GLY A 30 -16.66 -9.89 -22.81
C GLY A 30 -15.15 -10.14 -22.73
N GLN A 31 -14.35 -9.34 -23.44
CA GLN A 31 -12.89 -9.45 -23.40
C GLN A 31 -12.34 -9.11 -22.00
N MET A 32 -12.82 -8.02 -21.41
CA MET A 32 -12.42 -7.63 -20.05
C MET A 32 -12.87 -8.66 -19.01
N VAL A 33 -14.06 -9.25 -19.16
CA VAL A 33 -14.52 -10.34 -18.28
C VAL A 33 -13.58 -11.55 -18.37
N GLN A 34 -13.14 -11.94 -19.57
CA GLN A 34 -12.16 -13.02 -19.73
C GLN A 34 -10.82 -12.70 -19.07
N LEU A 35 -10.34 -11.47 -19.21
CA LEU A 35 -9.12 -11.00 -18.56
C LEU A 35 -9.23 -11.04 -17.02
N LEU A 36 -10.34 -10.54 -16.47
CA LEU A 36 -10.63 -10.57 -15.03
C LEU A 36 -10.73 -12.01 -14.50
N HIS A 37 -11.35 -12.92 -15.25
CA HIS A 37 -11.40 -14.34 -14.89
C HIS A 37 -10.01 -14.97 -14.91
N ALA A 38 -9.18 -14.70 -15.91
CA ALA A 38 -7.82 -15.23 -15.97
C ALA A 38 -6.94 -14.68 -14.84
N PHE A 39 -7.09 -13.40 -14.52
CA PHE A 39 -6.39 -12.73 -13.41
C PHE A 39 -6.77 -13.35 -12.06
N THR A 40 -8.06 -13.42 -11.76
CA THR A 40 -8.54 -14.01 -10.50
C THR A 40 -8.23 -15.51 -10.40
N ALA A 41 -8.25 -16.25 -11.51
CA ALA A 41 -7.85 -17.66 -11.54
C ALA A 41 -6.36 -17.86 -11.21
N LEU A 42 -5.47 -16.98 -11.71
CA LEU A 42 -4.06 -17.03 -11.35
C LEU A 42 -3.86 -16.80 -9.85
N LEU A 43 -4.49 -15.76 -9.29
CA LEU A 43 -4.39 -15.44 -7.87
C LEU A 43 -4.93 -16.54 -6.95
N ALA A 44 -6.04 -17.17 -7.35
CA ALA A 44 -6.66 -18.27 -6.60
C ALA A 44 -5.72 -19.47 -6.41
N ARG A 45 -4.77 -19.71 -7.34
CA ARG A 45 -3.75 -20.77 -7.20
C ARG A 45 -2.82 -20.57 -5.99
N TYR A 46 -2.74 -19.34 -5.48
CA TYR A 46 -1.87 -18.95 -4.37
C TYR A 46 -2.65 -18.51 -3.12
N ASP A 47 -3.98 -18.69 -3.12
CA ASP A 47 -4.90 -18.16 -2.10
C ASP A 47 -4.79 -16.63 -1.93
N ALA A 48 -4.33 -15.93 -2.97
CA ALA A 48 -4.11 -14.50 -2.95
C ALA A 48 -5.41 -13.73 -3.20
N PRO A 49 -5.77 -12.77 -2.33
CA PRO A 49 -6.89 -11.88 -2.58
C PRO A 49 -6.49 -10.74 -3.53
N VAL A 50 -7.49 -9.97 -3.99
CA VAL A 50 -7.29 -8.85 -4.93
C VAL A 50 -8.24 -7.71 -4.68
N THR A 51 -7.76 -6.49 -4.91
CA THR A 51 -8.58 -5.27 -4.92
C THR A 51 -8.71 -4.73 -6.33
N PHE A 52 -9.94 -4.49 -6.79
CA PHE A 52 -10.20 -3.80 -8.06
C PHE A 52 -10.79 -2.41 -7.81
N PRO A 53 -10.00 -1.33 -7.93
CA PRO A 53 -10.53 0.02 -8.03
C PRO A 53 -11.34 0.22 -9.31
N VAL A 54 -12.57 0.73 -9.21
CA VAL A 54 -13.48 0.91 -10.36
C VAL A 54 -14.13 2.29 -10.37
N PRO A 55 -14.11 3.03 -11.50
CA PRO A 55 -14.88 4.25 -11.65
C PRO A 55 -16.37 3.95 -11.56
N ALA A 56 -17.10 4.80 -10.84
CA ALA A 56 -18.52 4.57 -10.62
C ALA A 56 -19.31 4.58 -11.95
N LEU A 57 -18.93 5.40 -12.94
CA LEU A 57 -19.56 5.36 -14.26
C LEU A 57 -19.40 4.02 -14.99
N THR A 58 -18.26 3.34 -14.83
CA THR A 58 -18.02 2.00 -15.39
C THR A 58 -18.97 0.98 -14.74
N LEU A 59 -19.17 1.08 -13.42
CA LEU A 59 -20.17 0.31 -12.68
C LEU A 59 -21.60 0.59 -13.16
N ARG A 60 -21.97 1.86 -13.39
CA ARG A 60 -23.31 2.22 -13.89
C ARG A 60 -23.66 1.54 -15.20
N ARG A 61 -22.67 1.43 -16.10
CA ARG A 61 -22.86 0.89 -17.45
C ARG A 61 -22.86 -0.62 -17.46
N ASN A 62 -22.17 -1.26 -16.51
CA ASN A 62 -22.00 -2.71 -16.45
C ASN A 62 -22.28 -3.29 -15.05
N PRO A 63 -23.44 -2.98 -14.43
CA PRO A 63 -23.66 -3.28 -13.01
C PRO A 63 -23.67 -4.78 -12.73
N LYS A 64 -24.22 -5.59 -13.64
CA LYS A 64 -24.27 -7.05 -13.50
C LYS A 64 -22.87 -7.68 -13.46
N VAL A 65 -21.95 -7.20 -14.29
CA VAL A 65 -20.59 -7.74 -14.39
C VAL A 65 -19.84 -7.48 -13.08
N LEU A 66 -19.86 -6.24 -12.60
CA LEU A 66 -19.10 -5.88 -11.40
C LEU A 66 -19.74 -6.38 -10.11
N GLN A 67 -21.07 -6.47 -10.03
CA GLN A 67 -21.73 -7.15 -8.91
C GLN A 67 -21.38 -8.64 -8.87
N ALA A 68 -21.42 -9.33 -10.01
CA ALA A 68 -21.04 -10.73 -10.07
C ALA A 68 -19.58 -10.94 -9.65
N LEU A 69 -18.69 -10.03 -10.06
CA LEU A 69 -17.29 -10.03 -9.63
C LEU A 69 -17.17 -9.84 -8.11
N ALA A 70 -17.82 -8.81 -7.55
CA ALA A 70 -17.78 -8.46 -6.12
C ALA A 70 -18.39 -9.53 -5.20
N THR A 71 -19.41 -10.24 -5.67
CA THR A 71 -20.14 -11.24 -4.87
C THR A 71 -19.68 -12.67 -5.14
N GLY A 72 -18.91 -12.90 -6.20
CA GLY A 72 -18.46 -14.23 -6.61
C GLY A 72 -17.30 -14.78 -5.77
N SER A 73 -16.60 -13.94 -5.00
CA SER A 73 -15.48 -14.37 -4.15
C SER A 73 -15.35 -13.46 -2.92
N ALA A 74 -15.22 -14.06 -1.74
CA ALA A 74 -14.93 -13.33 -0.50
C ALA A 74 -13.50 -12.75 -0.44
N ARG A 75 -12.64 -13.13 -1.39
CA ARG A 75 -11.24 -12.67 -1.50
C ARG A 75 -11.07 -11.56 -2.53
N LEU A 76 -12.17 -10.98 -2.99
CA LEU A 76 -12.19 -9.91 -3.96
C LEU A 76 -12.82 -8.66 -3.34
N GLU A 77 -12.07 -7.57 -3.37
CA GLU A 77 -12.50 -6.26 -2.92
C GLU A 77 -12.75 -5.36 -4.13
N LEU A 78 -13.80 -4.54 -4.08
CA LEU A 78 -13.92 -3.38 -4.97
C LEU A 78 -13.62 -2.10 -4.19
N ALA A 79 -12.88 -1.19 -4.82
CA ALA A 79 -12.64 0.16 -4.31
C ALA A 79 -13.21 1.20 -5.28
N VAL A 80 -13.51 2.40 -4.79
CA VAL A 80 -13.99 3.50 -5.62
C VAL A 80 -12.81 4.14 -6.35
N HIS A 81 -12.90 4.27 -7.67
CA HIS A 81 -11.87 4.90 -8.50
C HIS A 81 -12.37 6.20 -9.15
N GLY A 82 -12.93 7.07 -8.32
CA GLY A 82 -13.67 8.26 -8.74
C GLY A 82 -15.07 7.96 -9.30
N TYR A 83 -15.87 9.01 -9.50
CA TYR A 83 -17.11 8.87 -10.27
C TYR A 83 -16.80 8.75 -11.75
N ARG A 84 -15.94 9.65 -12.24
CA ARG A 84 -15.31 9.63 -13.57
C ARG A 84 -13.82 9.34 -13.42
N HIS A 85 -13.23 8.73 -14.45
CA HIS A 85 -11.79 8.50 -14.53
C HIS A 85 -11.04 9.76 -15.01
N VAL A 86 -11.00 10.79 -14.16
CA VAL A 86 -10.37 12.10 -14.40
C VAL A 86 -9.36 12.41 -13.32
N ASP A 87 -8.37 13.26 -13.63
CA ASP A 87 -7.42 13.76 -12.63
C ASP A 87 -8.15 14.68 -11.65
N MET A 88 -8.45 14.12 -10.47
CA MET A 88 -9.25 14.80 -9.44
C MET A 88 -8.46 15.89 -8.73
N SER A 89 -7.12 15.86 -8.77
CA SER A 89 -6.25 16.88 -8.16
C SER A 89 -6.33 18.25 -8.85
N LEU A 90 -7.09 18.33 -9.95
CA LEU A 90 -7.27 19.54 -10.74
C LEU A 90 -8.70 20.08 -10.66
N LEU A 91 -9.58 19.34 -10.00
CA LEU A 91 -10.92 19.79 -9.72
C LEU A 91 -10.88 20.72 -8.50
N PRO A 92 -11.69 21.79 -8.48
CA PRO A 92 -11.88 22.55 -7.24
C PRO A 92 -12.38 21.64 -6.10
N PRO A 93 -12.08 21.94 -4.83
CA PRO A 93 -12.45 21.08 -3.70
C PRO A 93 -13.93 20.70 -3.65
N ALA A 94 -14.83 21.65 -3.94
CA ALA A 94 -16.28 21.37 -4.00
C ALA A 94 -16.66 20.35 -5.09
N ALA A 95 -15.95 20.37 -6.22
CA ALA A 95 -16.15 19.42 -7.30
C ALA A 95 -15.55 18.03 -6.98
N GLN A 96 -14.40 17.98 -6.28
CA GLN A 96 -13.86 16.72 -5.75
C GLN A 96 -14.87 16.04 -4.80
N ALA A 97 -15.37 16.78 -3.80
CA ALA A 97 -16.38 16.27 -2.87
C ALA A 97 -17.66 15.83 -3.58
N ALA A 98 -18.08 16.54 -4.63
CA ALA A 98 -19.23 16.16 -5.45
C ALA A 98 -19.01 14.84 -6.22
N GLU A 99 -17.82 14.64 -6.80
CA GLU A 99 -17.46 13.38 -7.46
C GLU A 99 -17.47 12.21 -6.48
N LEU A 100 -16.86 12.37 -5.30
CA LEU A 100 -16.81 11.34 -4.27
C LEU A 100 -18.22 10.95 -3.79
N ARG A 101 -19.07 11.95 -3.51
CA ARG A 101 -20.46 11.73 -3.09
C ARG A 101 -21.27 10.99 -4.16
N ARG A 102 -21.13 11.39 -5.42
CA ARG A 102 -21.82 10.73 -6.56
C ARG A 102 -21.34 9.29 -6.73
N ALA A 103 -20.04 9.05 -6.60
CA ALA A 103 -19.47 7.72 -6.70
C ALA A 103 -20.04 6.79 -5.60
N ARG A 104 -19.95 7.20 -4.33
CA ARG A 104 -20.49 6.42 -3.19
C ARG A 104 -21.99 6.17 -3.32
N ALA A 105 -22.76 7.19 -3.70
CA ALA A 105 -24.20 7.06 -3.90
C ALA A 105 -24.53 6.00 -4.96
N LEU A 106 -23.75 5.92 -6.04
CA LEU A 106 -23.96 4.94 -7.10
C LEU A 106 -23.57 3.51 -6.67
N PHE A 107 -22.43 3.33 -6.01
CA PHE A 107 -22.05 2.03 -5.45
C PHE A 107 -23.11 1.52 -4.45
N THR A 108 -23.61 2.41 -3.59
CA THR A 108 -24.67 2.10 -2.62
C THR A 108 -25.99 1.77 -3.32
N ALA A 109 -26.42 2.56 -4.30
CA ALA A 109 -27.67 2.35 -5.04
C ALA A 109 -27.65 1.04 -5.83
N THR A 110 -26.48 0.63 -6.32
CA THR A 110 -26.28 -0.67 -6.98
C THR A 110 -26.04 -1.80 -5.98
N ARG A 111 -26.03 -1.57 -4.67
CA ARG A 111 -25.72 -2.58 -3.64
C ARG A 111 -24.40 -3.31 -3.90
N THR A 112 -23.44 -2.60 -4.49
CA THR A 112 -22.11 -3.13 -4.78
C THR A 112 -21.21 -2.81 -3.59
N PRO A 113 -20.67 -3.79 -2.86
CA PRO A 113 -19.82 -3.53 -1.70
C PRO A 113 -18.53 -2.82 -2.11
N PHE A 114 -18.08 -1.89 -1.28
CA PHE A 114 -16.83 -1.16 -1.45
C PHE A 114 -16.33 -0.68 -0.08
N THR A 115 -15.03 -0.44 0.02
CA THR A 115 -14.31 -0.30 1.32
C THR A 115 -13.35 0.88 1.35
N GLY A 116 -12.75 1.24 0.21
CA GLY A 116 -11.87 2.41 0.11
C GLY A 116 -11.85 3.06 -1.26
N PHE A 117 -10.79 3.82 -1.50
CA PHE A 117 -10.64 4.67 -2.68
C PHE A 117 -9.23 4.59 -3.28
N ARG A 118 -9.14 4.81 -4.59
CA ARG A 118 -7.90 5.14 -5.30
C ARG A 118 -8.18 6.24 -6.31
N ALA A 119 -7.36 7.27 -6.38
CA ALA A 119 -7.53 8.34 -7.34
C ALA A 119 -7.12 7.88 -8.74
N PRO A 120 -7.89 8.22 -9.79
CA PRO A 120 -7.48 8.02 -11.17
C PRO A 120 -6.07 8.55 -11.42
N TYR A 121 -5.28 7.76 -12.13
CA TYR A 121 -3.88 8.05 -12.47
C TYR A 121 -2.92 8.22 -11.27
N LEU A 122 -3.32 7.78 -10.06
CA LEU A 122 -2.58 8.00 -8.82
C LEU A 122 -2.31 9.50 -8.55
N ARG A 123 -3.24 10.35 -8.98
CA ARG A 123 -3.13 11.82 -8.85
C ARG A 123 -4.01 12.33 -7.73
N TRP A 124 -3.37 13.00 -6.79
CA TRP A 124 -3.99 13.52 -5.59
C TRP A 124 -3.39 14.87 -5.20
N ASP A 125 -4.10 15.58 -4.34
CA ASP A 125 -3.67 16.76 -3.63
C ASP A 125 -4.25 16.72 -2.20
N GLU A 126 -3.81 17.61 -1.32
CA GLU A 126 -4.25 17.63 0.07
C GLU A 126 -5.77 17.86 0.19
N SER A 127 -6.36 18.62 -0.74
CA SER A 127 -7.80 18.87 -0.76
C SER A 127 -8.61 17.62 -1.08
N LEU A 128 -8.11 16.73 -1.96
CA LEU A 128 -8.73 15.45 -2.23
C LEU A 128 -8.66 14.52 -1.02
N ILE A 129 -7.52 14.45 -0.34
CA ILE A 129 -7.35 13.60 0.85
C ILE A 129 -8.31 14.03 1.97
N ALA A 130 -8.43 15.34 2.22
CA ALA A 130 -9.42 15.86 3.16
C ALA A 130 -10.86 15.49 2.76
N ALA A 131 -11.20 15.66 1.48
CA ALA A 131 -12.52 15.32 0.97
C ALA A 131 -12.84 13.82 1.07
N LEU A 132 -11.85 12.93 0.97
CA LEU A 132 -12.01 11.49 1.16
C LEU A 132 -12.37 11.14 2.62
N GLY A 133 -11.67 11.75 3.57
CA GLY A 133 -11.97 11.63 5.00
C GLY A 133 -13.40 12.11 5.33
N GLU A 134 -13.77 13.30 4.87
CA GLU A 134 -15.13 13.84 5.04
C GLU A 134 -16.20 12.98 4.35
N ALA A 135 -15.86 12.38 3.21
CA ALA A 135 -16.74 11.46 2.50
C ALA A 135 -16.83 10.09 3.19
N GLY A 136 -16.11 9.84 4.28
CA GLY A 136 -16.21 8.61 5.07
C GLY A 136 -15.58 7.37 4.42
N PHE A 137 -14.55 7.56 3.58
CA PHE A 137 -13.70 6.44 3.17
C PHE A 137 -12.79 6.03 4.33
N THR A 138 -12.49 4.73 4.42
CA THR A 138 -11.61 4.20 5.48
C THR A 138 -10.14 4.27 5.10
N TYR A 139 -9.85 4.14 3.79
CA TYR A 139 -8.51 4.24 3.25
C TYR A 139 -8.49 4.89 1.85
N ASP A 140 -7.33 5.46 1.52
CA ASP A 140 -6.90 5.85 0.19
C ASP A 140 -5.67 5.04 -0.24
N SER A 141 -5.53 4.79 -1.53
CA SER A 141 -4.33 4.17 -2.11
C SER A 141 -3.89 4.90 -3.38
N SER A 142 -3.69 6.22 -3.29
CA SER A 142 -3.29 7.09 -4.41
C SER A 142 -1.84 7.52 -4.36
N ARG A 143 -1.27 7.62 -3.15
CA ARG A 143 0.17 7.86 -2.97
C ARG A 143 0.97 6.71 -3.54
N SER A 144 2.17 6.99 -4.04
CA SER A 144 3.06 5.98 -4.59
C SER A 144 4.45 6.08 -3.97
N ALA A 145 5.15 4.95 -3.93
CA ALA A 145 6.53 4.83 -3.49
C ALA A 145 7.37 4.18 -4.59
N LEU A 146 8.56 4.73 -4.88
CA LEU A 146 9.47 4.24 -5.89
C LEU A 146 10.56 3.39 -5.24
N TRP A 147 10.57 2.09 -5.55
CA TRP A 147 11.65 1.20 -5.18
C TRP A 147 12.86 1.41 -6.11
N PRO A 148 14.10 1.40 -5.59
CA PRO A 148 15.32 1.72 -6.34
C PRO A 148 15.79 0.54 -7.22
N VAL A 149 14.89 -0.01 -8.04
CA VAL A 149 15.16 -1.18 -8.91
C VAL A 149 15.28 -0.81 -10.39
N VAL A 150 14.90 0.42 -10.76
CA VAL A 150 15.06 0.94 -12.13
C VAL A 150 16.10 2.06 -12.11
N ASN A 151 17.24 1.84 -12.78
CA ASN A 151 18.25 2.87 -12.97
C ASN A 151 18.00 3.65 -14.26
N LEU A 152 17.47 4.88 -14.14
CA LEU A 152 17.17 5.71 -15.32
C LEU A 152 18.41 6.05 -16.16
N ALA A 153 19.61 6.06 -15.56
CA ALA A 153 20.85 6.41 -16.26
C ALA A 153 21.33 5.31 -17.23
N THR A 154 20.84 4.08 -17.07
CA THR A 154 21.20 2.94 -17.94
C THR A 154 20.18 2.69 -19.04
N LEU A 155 19.04 3.39 -19.03
CA LEU A 155 17.99 3.25 -20.03
C LEU A 155 18.35 3.98 -21.33
N ALA A 156 17.76 3.55 -22.45
CA ALA A 156 17.83 4.33 -23.68
C ALA A 156 17.21 5.72 -23.45
N PRO A 157 17.72 6.80 -24.07
CA PRO A 157 17.27 8.17 -23.80
C PRO A 157 15.75 8.37 -23.91
N ALA A 158 15.09 7.72 -24.87
CA ALA A 158 13.65 7.79 -25.05
C ALA A 158 12.86 7.10 -23.91
N GLN A 159 13.33 5.95 -23.41
CA GLN A 159 12.73 5.25 -22.27
C GLN A 159 12.93 6.07 -20.99
N ALA A 160 14.13 6.60 -20.76
CA ALA A 160 14.43 7.46 -19.63
C ALA A 160 13.52 8.70 -19.60
N ALA A 161 13.30 9.35 -20.76
CA ALA A 161 12.39 10.49 -20.87
C ALA A 161 10.92 10.12 -20.57
N LYS A 162 10.43 8.99 -21.10
CA LYS A 162 9.09 8.48 -20.81
C LYS A 162 8.91 8.15 -19.34
N ALA A 163 9.91 7.51 -18.71
CA ALA A 163 9.89 7.16 -17.30
C ALA A 163 9.91 8.40 -16.40
N ARG A 164 10.77 9.38 -16.69
CA ARG A 164 10.80 10.67 -15.98
C ARG A 164 9.45 11.36 -16.03
N LEU A 165 8.79 11.36 -17.19
CA LEU A 165 7.47 11.97 -17.34
C LEU A 165 6.41 11.32 -16.44
N LEU A 166 6.46 9.99 -16.26
CA LEU A 166 5.57 9.29 -15.34
C LEU A 166 5.90 9.63 -13.88
N LEU A 167 7.18 9.66 -13.52
CA LEU A 167 7.64 10.01 -12.18
C LEU A 167 7.26 11.45 -11.80
N ASP A 168 7.44 12.41 -12.70
CA ASP A 168 7.05 13.81 -12.48
C ASP A 168 5.53 13.96 -12.34
N PHE A 169 4.78 13.07 -13.01
CA PHE A 169 3.33 13.06 -13.00
C PHE A 169 2.78 12.47 -11.70
N CYS A 170 3.21 11.29 -11.28
CA CYS A 170 2.72 10.61 -10.08
C CYS A 170 3.42 11.05 -8.78
N ARG A 171 4.62 11.61 -8.89
CA ARG A 171 5.47 12.08 -7.77
C ARG A 171 5.63 11.03 -6.66
N PRO A 172 6.09 9.80 -6.98
CA PRO A 172 6.28 8.76 -5.97
C PRO A 172 7.37 9.19 -4.98
N GLN A 173 7.16 8.85 -3.71
CA GLN A 173 8.18 9.03 -2.69
C GLN A 173 9.29 7.99 -2.86
N PRO A 174 10.58 8.34 -2.75
CA PRO A 174 11.64 7.33 -2.79
C PRO A 174 11.51 6.38 -1.60
N ALA A 175 11.44 5.08 -1.85
CA ALA A 175 11.38 4.09 -0.77
C ALA A 175 12.64 4.13 0.13
N GLU A 176 13.76 4.65 -0.38
CA GLU A 176 15.00 4.85 0.38
C GLU A 176 14.93 6.03 1.37
N ALA A 177 13.95 6.92 1.22
CA ALA A 177 13.79 8.11 2.06
C ALA A 177 12.69 7.95 3.11
N VAL A 178 11.63 7.20 2.81
CA VAL A 178 10.46 7.02 3.69
C VAL A 178 10.03 5.55 3.72
N PRO A 179 9.60 5.00 4.86
CA PRO A 179 9.06 3.64 4.93
C PRO A 179 7.81 3.50 4.07
N VAL A 180 7.68 2.41 3.32
CA VAL A 180 6.47 2.09 2.54
C VAL A 180 5.48 1.36 3.43
N LEU A 181 4.81 2.13 4.30
CA LEU A 181 3.88 1.63 5.31
C LEU A 181 2.55 2.40 5.30
N PRO A 182 1.46 1.80 5.79
CA PRO A 182 0.21 2.52 6.02
C PRO A 182 0.40 3.68 6.99
N SER A 183 -0.15 4.86 6.66
CA SER A 183 -0.04 6.06 7.48
C SER A 183 -1.38 6.76 7.67
N TRP A 184 -1.64 7.29 8.86
CA TRP A 184 -2.87 7.99 9.16
C TRP A 184 -2.75 9.47 8.79
N VAL A 185 -3.74 9.97 8.04
CA VAL A 185 -3.90 11.39 7.70
C VAL A 185 -5.34 11.78 8.07
N ASP A 186 -5.51 12.53 9.15
CA ASP A 186 -6.81 13.02 9.64
C ASP A 186 -7.92 11.95 9.71
N GLY A 187 -7.54 10.73 10.11
CA GLY A 187 -8.47 9.60 10.26
C GLY A 187 -8.70 8.77 8.99
N LEU A 188 -8.13 9.17 7.85
CA LEU A 188 -8.03 8.35 6.63
C LEU A 188 -6.70 7.58 6.66
N LEU A 189 -6.72 6.30 6.30
CA LEU A 189 -5.51 5.51 6.17
C LEU A 189 -4.98 5.57 4.73
N GLU A 190 -3.76 6.06 4.55
CA GLU A 190 -3.05 6.08 3.27
C GLU A 190 -2.28 4.79 3.06
N LEU A 191 -2.47 4.13 1.91
CA LEU A 191 -1.81 2.89 1.51
C LEU A 191 -0.98 3.10 0.23
N PRO A 192 0.35 3.35 0.33
CA PRO A 192 1.16 3.65 -0.85
C PRO A 192 1.25 2.51 -1.87
N VAL A 193 1.11 2.85 -3.15
CA VAL A 193 1.33 1.96 -4.30
C VAL A 193 2.83 1.80 -4.59
N SER A 194 3.28 0.57 -4.86
CA SER A 194 4.68 0.31 -5.21
C SER A 194 4.95 0.54 -6.71
N PHE A 195 5.96 1.36 -7.00
CA PHE A 195 6.57 1.48 -8.33
C PHE A 195 7.91 0.71 -8.41
N PRO A 196 8.24 0.13 -9.58
CA PRO A 196 7.54 0.26 -10.86
C PRO A 196 6.24 -0.57 -10.95
N ASP A 197 5.17 0.01 -11.47
CA ASP A 197 3.90 -0.66 -11.80
C ASP A 197 3.88 -1.14 -13.27
N ASP A 198 2.77 -1.75 -13.70
CA ASP A 198 2.62 -2.21 -15.08
C ASP A 198 2.66 -1.07 -16.12
N GLU A 199 2.15 0.14 -15.82
CA GLU A 199 2.24 1.31 -16.70
C GLU A 199 3.71 1.71 -16.91
N MET A 200 4.52 1.74 -15.85
CA MET A 200 5.96 2.01 -15.99
C MET A 200 6.64 0.94 -16.84
N LEU A 201 6.46 -0.34 -16.48
CA LEU A 201 7.15 -1.43 -17.16
C LEU A 201 6.75 -1.53 -18.64
N VAL A 202 5.46 -1.55 -18.93
CA VAL A 202 4.95 -1.78 -20.28
C VAL A 202 5.02 -0.53 -21.15
N GLU A 203 4.58 0.63 -20.65
CA GLU A 203 4.42 1.82 -21.51
C GLU A 203 5.65 2.73 -21.54
N ARG A 204 6.49 2.68 -20.50
CA ARG A 204 7.66 3.57 -20.37
C ARG A 204 8.95 2.84 -20.68
N LEU A 205 9.09 1.62 -20.17
CA LEU A 205 10.27 0.80 -20.38
C LEU A 205 10.14 -0.17 -21.56
N ASP A 206 8.96 -0.27 -22.18
CA ASP A 206 8.67 -1.18 -23.30
C ASP A 206 8.97 -2.66 -22.94
N LEU A 207 8.91 -2.99 -21.65
CA LEU A 207 9.11 -4.35 -21.15
C LEU A 207 7.79 -5.10 -21.30
N THR A 208 7.74 -5.96 -22.30
CA THR A 208 6.61 -6.87 -22.59
C THR A 208 7.01 -8.33 -22.48
N GLN A 209 8.27 -8.59 -22.10
CA GLN A 209 8.82 -9.92 -21.84
C GLN A 209 8.73 -10.20 -20.32
N GLY A 210 8.02 -11.26 -19.95
CA GLY A 210 7.77 -11.64 -18.56
C GLY A 210 9.01 -11.71 -17.65
N PRO A 211 10.15 -12.29 -18.08
CA PRO A 211 11.33 -12.42 -17.21
C PRO A 211 11.96 -11.09 -16.75
N GLN A 212 11.98 -10.07 -17.61
CA GLN A 212 12.56 -8.76 -17.25
C GLN A 212 11.66 -8.00 -16.28
N GLN A 213 10.34 -8.07 -16.50
CA GLN A 213 9.36 -7.51 -15.56
C GLN A 213 9.44 -8.24 -14.21
N ALA A 214 9.49 -9.58 -14.22
CA ALA A 214 9.60 -10.42 -13.04
C ALA A 214 10.83 -10.04 -12.20
N ALA A 215 11.99 -9.85 -12.85
CA ALA A 215 13.22 -9.46 -12.16
C ALA A 215 13.09 -8.13 -11.40
N LEU A 216 12.46 -7.12 -12.01
CA LEU A 216 12.26 -5.82 -11.38
C LEU A 216 11.26 -5.89 -10.22
N TRP A 217 10.12 -6.56 -10.41
CA TRP A 217 9.13 -6.73 -9.34
C TRP A 217 9.63 -7.59 -8.20
N LEU A 218 10.36 -8.68 -8.48
CA LEU A 218 10.98 -9.52 -7.45
C LEU A 218 12.02 -8.73 -6.66
N ALA A 219 12.88 -7.95 -7.32
CA ALA A 219 13.86 -7.12 -6.62
C ALA A 219 13.19 -6.11 -5.67
N ALA A 220 12.10 -5.47 -6.11
CA ALA A 220 11.35 -4.51 -5.29
C ALA A 220 10.64 -5.22 -4.13
N PHE A 221 10.00 -6.36 -4.41
CA PHE A 221 9.35 -7.20 -3.41
C PHE A 221 10.34 -7.71 -2.35
N GLU A 222 11.53 -8.14 -2.73
CA GLU A 222 12.53 -8.65 -1.80
C GLU A 222 13.08 -7.56 -0.87
N GLN A 223 13.29 -6.34 -1.39
CA GLN A 223 13.64 -5.19 -0.56
C GLN A 223 12.51 -4.85 0.43
N CYS A 224 11.26 -4.84 -0.04
CA CYS A 224 10.08 -4.63 0.80
C CYS A 224 9.98 -5.70 1.90
N HIS A 225 10.13 -6.97 1.54
CA HIS A 225 10.06 -8.08 2.47
C HIS A 225 11.16 -8.02 3.54
N ALA A 226 12.40 -7.73 3.13
CA ALA A 226 13.53 -7.58 4.04
C ALA A 226 13.29 -6.45 5.06
N ARG A 227 12.68 -5.35 4.64
CA ARG A 227 12.33 -4.21 5.52
C ARG A 227 11.07 -4.43 6.36
N GLY A 228 10.30 -5.48 6.04
CA GLY A 228 9.03 -5.79 6.67
C GLY A 228 7.95 -4.76 6.38
N GLU A 229 7.91 -4.30 5.14
CA GLU A 229 7.04 -3.22 4.67
C GLU A 229 5.86 -3.75 3.83
N MET A 230 5.12 -2.84 3.20
CA MET A 230 3.99 -3.17 2.34
C MET A 230 4.38 -3.13 0.87
N PHE A 231 3.94 -4.13 0.11
CA PHE A 231 4.08 -4.16 -1.34
C PHE A 231 2.69 -4.18 -2.00
N VAL A 232 2.21 -3.01 -2.42
CA VAL A 232 0.98 -2.89 -3.22
C VAL A 232 1.37 -2.96 -4.70
N LEU A 233 1.20 -4.13 -5.30
CA LEU A 233 1.49 -4.36 -6.71
C LEU A 233 0.27 -4.02 -7.57
N GLN A 234 0.34 -2.89 -8.27
CA GLN A 234 -0.71 -2.43 -9.18
C GLN A 234 -0.50 -2.97 -10.59
N LEU A 235 -1.60 -3.49 -11.17
CA LEU A 235 -1.73 -3.81 -12.58
C LEU A 235 -3.03 -3.23 -13.14
N HIS A 236 -3.12 -3.12 -14.46
CA HIS A 236 -4.38 -2.89 -15.16
C HIS A 236 -4.84 -4.19 -15.83
N PRO A 237 -6.09 -4.66 -15.63
CA PRO A 237 -6.54 -5.95 -16.17
C PRO A 237 -6.41 -6.10 -17.70
N GLU A 238 -6.50 -5.01 -18.47
CA GLU A 238 -6.27 -5.01 -19.91
C GLU A 238 -4.82 -5.35 -20.31
N ARG A 239 -3.88 -5.32 -19.35
CA ARG A 239 -2.48 -5.74 -19.53
C ARG A 239 -2.18 -7.08 -18.89
N PHE A 240 -3.17 -7.78 -18.32
CA PHE A 240 -2.94 -8.98 -17.53
C PHE A 240 -2.02 -9.99 -18.23
N PHE A 241 -2.30 -10.35 -19.49
CA PHE A 241 -1.46 -11.33 -20.21
C PHE A 241 -0.03 -10.86 -20.50
N LEU A 242 0.22 -9.55 -20.53
CA LEU A 242 1.58 -9.00 -20.67
C LEU A 242 2.40 -9.13 -19.39
N CYS A 243 1.73 -9.29 -18.25
CA CYS A 243 2.35 -9.27 -16.91
C CYS A 243 2.10 -10.55 -16.10
N ALA A 244 1.34 -11.52 -16.62
CA ALA A 244 0.91 -12.71 -15.89
C ALA A 244 2.10 -13.54 -15.38
N GLU A 245 3.13 -13.73 -16.20
CA GLU A 245 4.35 -14.44 -15.81
C GLU A 245 5.09 -13.73 -14.66
N ALA A 246 5.22 -12.40 -14.75
CA ALA A 246 5.87 -11.60 -13.72
C ALA A 246 5.07 -11.58 -12.41
N LEU A 247 3.74 -11.48 -12.49
CA LEU A 247 2.86 -11.58 -11.34
C LEU A 247 2.96 -12.96 -10.67
N GLU A 248 2.94 -14.04 -11.46
CA GLU A 248 3.08 -15.41 -10.96
C GLU A 248 4.43 -15.63 -10.26
N ALA A 249 5.51 -15.02 -10.77
CA ALA A 249 6.82 -15.06 -10.13
C ALA A 249 6.81 -14.41 -8.74
N VAL A 250 6.20 -13.23 -8.60
CA VAL A 250 6.04 -12.55 -7.30
C VAL A 250 5.18 -13.37 -6.34
N LEU A 251 4.04 -13.90 -6.81
CA LEU A 251 3.15 -14.73 -5.99
C LEU A 251 3.85 -16.01 -5.50
N THR A 252 4.60 -16.67 -6.38
CA THR A 252 5.40 -17.85 -6.03
C THR A 252 6.43 -17.51 -4.97
N ARG A 253 7.16 -16.40 -5.15
CA ARG A 253 8.17 -15.95 -4.20
C ARG A 253 7.56 -15.56 -2.85
N ALA A 254 6.40 -14.90 -2.84
CA ALA A 254 5.69 -14.51 -1.63
C ALA A 254 5.16 -15.74 -0.86
N HIS A 255 4.58 -16.72 -1.56
CA HIS A 255 4.08 -17.95 -0.95
C HIS A 255 5.21 -18.79 -0.31
N ALA A 256 6.38 -18.83 -0.96
CA ALA A 256 7.55 -19.56 -0.47
C ALA A 256 8.37 -18.79 0.61
N ALA A 257 8.13 -17.49 0.79
CA ALA A 257 8.95 -16.64 1.65
C ALA A 257 8.92 -17.09 3.12
N ARG A 258 10.09 -17.04 3.77
CA ARG A 258 10.25 -17.22 5.20
C ARG A 258 11.15 -16.09 5.73
N PRO A 259 10.71 -15.29 6.73
CA PRO A 259 9.41 -15.34 7.41
C PRO A 259 8.21 -15.10 6.46
N ALA A 260 6.99 -15.40 6.91
CA ALA A 260 5.82 -15.42 6.05
C ALA A 260 5.44 -14.03 5.52
N VAL A 261 4.74 -14.00 4.39
CA VAL A 261 4.16 -12.80 3.78
C VAL A 261 2.65 -12.90 3.92
N TRP A 262 2.03 -11.85 4.45
CA TRP A 262 0.57 -11.78 4.48
C TRP A 262 0.05 -11.39 3.10
N LEU A 263 -0.84 -12.21 2.53
CA LEU A 263 -1.54 -11.88 1.28
C LEU A 263 -2.90 -11.27 1.65
N ALA A 264 -3.14 -10.03 1.23
CA ALA A 264 -4.25 -9.22 1.74
C ALA A 264 -4.86 -8.32 0.66
N THR A 265 -6.16 -8.04 0.75
CA THR A 265 -6.75 -6.89 0.04
C THR A 265 -6.29 -5.57 0.69
N LEU A 266 -6.48 -4.44 0.01
CA LEU A 266 -6.26 -3.14 0.62
C LEU A 266 -7.17 -2.92 1.85
N GLY A 267 -8.42 -3.38 1.78
CA GLY A 267 -9.37 -3.34 2.88
C GLY A 267 -8.96 -4.21 4.07
N ASP A 268 -8.38 -5.38 3.83
CA ASP A 268 -7.81 -6.23 4.90
C ASP A 268 -6.69 -5.49 5.63
N ILE A 269 -5.78 -4.86 4.88
CA ILE A 269 -4.69 -4.04 5.44
C ILE A 269 -5.25 -2.90 6.27
N ALA A 270 -6.26 -2.19 5.75
CA ALA A 270 -6.89 -1.08 6.45
C ALA A 270 -7.59 -1.52 7.74
N ALA A 271 -8.32 -2.64 7.69
CA ALA A 271 -8.97 -3.23 8.85
C ALA A 271 -7.94 -3.62 9.92
N TRP A 272 -6.85 -4.29 9.52
CA TRP A 272 -5.76 -4.66 10.43
C TRP A 272 -5.12 -3.43 11.08
N TRP A 273 -4.82 -2.38 10.31
CA TRP A 273 -4.21 -1.17 10.87
C TRP A 273 -5.10 -0.48 11.90
N GLN A 274 -6.42 -0.54 11.71
CA GLN A 274 -7.39 -0.06 12.69
C GLN A 274 -7.46 -0.97 13.93
N GLU A 275 -7.53 -2.30 13.76
CA GLU A 275 -7.53 -3.28 14.85
C GLU A 275 -6.26 -3.18 15.72
N LYS A 276 -5.09 -3.02 15.08
CA LYS A 276 -3.79 -2.91 15.75
C LYS A 276 -3.72 -1.74 16.71
N ARG A 277 -4.55 -0.70 16.55
CA ARG A 277 -4.63 0.42 17.50
C ARG A 277 -5.12 0.01 18.89
N ALA A 278 -5.70 -1.19 19.04
CA ALA A 278 -6.06 -1.74 20.35
C ALA A 278 -4.88 -2.40 21.08
N CYS A 279 -3.73 -2.60 20.41
CA CYS A 279 -2.56 -3.22 21.04
C CYS A 279 -1.97 -2.35 22.16
N ARG A 280 -1.77 -2.94 23.33
CA ARG A 280 -1.18 -2.28 24.51
C ARG A 280 -0.14 -3.20 25.12
N VAL A 281 0.97 -2.62 25.59
CA VAL A 281 1.98 -3.31 26.39
C VAL A 281 2.15 -2.54 27.68
N ALA A 282 1.90 -3.20 28.81
CA ALA A 282 2.21 -2.71 30.14
C ALA A 282 3.48 -3.40 30.64
N LEU A 283 4.40 -2.58 31.17
CA LEU A 283 5.68 -3.02 31.71
C LEU A 283 5.77 -2.61 33.17
N ALA A 284 6.02 -3.57 34.05
CA ALA A 284 6.18 -3.30 35.49
C ALA A 284 7.42 -4.00 36.02
N ARG A 285 8.27 -3.26 36.73
CA ARG A 285 9.45 -3.86 37.38
C ARG A 285 8.98 -4.70 38.56
N THR A 286 9.37 -5.98 38.57
CA THR A 286 9.06 -6.90 39.68
C THR A 286 10.18 -6.89 40.71
N GLU A 287 11.42 -6.91 40.23
CA GLU A 287 12.64 -6.77 41.02
C GLU A 287 13.79 -6.30 40.12
N ALA A 288 15.01 -6.20 40.66
CA ALA A 288 16.18 -5.83 39.88
C ALA A 288 16.39 -6.79 38.70
N GLY A 289 16.50 -6.23 37.48
CA GLY A 289 16.73 -7.01 36.27
C GLY A 289 15.53 -7.80 35.74
N ARG A 290 14.33 -7.68 36.33
CA ARG A 290 13.12 -8.44 35.92
C ARG A 290 11.89 -7.56 35.71
N TRP A 291 11.27 -7.70 34.54
CA TRP A 291 10.09 -6.94 34.14
C TRP A 291 8.93 -7.87 33.81
N LEU A 292 7.78 -7.63 34.46
CA LEU A 292 6.51 -8.21 34.06
C LEU A 292 6.02 -7.51 32.80
N VAL A 293 5.77 -8.30 31.76
CA VAL A 293 5.23 -7.86 30.48
C VAL A 293 3.79 -8.34 30.39
N ARG A 294 2.85 -7.42 30.24
CA ARG A 294 1.44 -7.72 29.97
C ARG A 294 1.00 -7.07 28.67
N ALA A 295 0.46 -7.86 27.76
CA ALA A 295 0.08 -7.40 26.43
C ALA A 295 -1.40 -7.69 26.13
N GLU A 296 -2.10 -6.68 25.65
CA GLU A 296 -3.50 -6.75 25.24
C GLU A 296 -3.62 -6.37 23.76
N GLY A 297 -4.62 -6.90 23.06
CA GLY A 297 -4.83 -6.64 21.63
C GLY A 297 -5.49 -7.82 20.90
N PRO A 298 -5.77 -7.68 19.59
CA PRO A 298 -6.41 -8.72 18.78
C PRO A 298 -5.66 -10.05 18.81
N ALA A 299 -6.35 -11.19 18.67
CA ALA A 299 -5.74 -12.52 18.75
C ALA A 299 -4.60 -12.72 17.74
N ARG A 300 -4.78 -12.23 16.51
CA ARG A 300 -3.79 -12.25 15.42
C ARG A 300 -2.61 -11.28 15.60
N ALA A 301 -2.61 -10.47 16.67
CA ALA A 301 -1.49 -9.57 16.97
C ALA A 301 -0.38 -10.35 17.69
N SER A 302 0.74 -10.53 17.01
CA SER A 302 1.89 -11.24 17.55
C SER A 302 2.77 -10.32 18.38
N LEU A 303 2.96 -10.68 19.65
CA LEU A 303 3.92 -10.01 20.52
C LEU A 303 5.30 -10.64 20.32
N GLN A 304 6.31 -9.79 20.16
CA GLN A 304 7.68 -10.18 19.89
C GLN A 304 8.63 -9.58 20.91
N VAL A 305 9.68 -10.34 21.23
CA VAL A 305 10.74 -9.93 22.14
C VAL A 305 12.07 -10.08 21.43
N ARG A 306 12.88 -9.02 21.48
CA ARG A 306 14.31 -9.10 21.18
C ARG A 306 15.04 -9.41 22.48
N ALA A 307 15.95 -10.39 22.48
CA ALA A 307 16.72 -10.79 23.66
C ALA A 307 18.16 -10.25 23.60
N ASN A 308 18.89 -10.33 24.73
CA ASN A 308 20.27 -9.87 24.87
C ASN A 308 21.31 -10.66 24.06
N ASP A 309 21.03 -11.94 23.76
CA ASP A 309 22.08 -12.95 23.55
C ASP A 309 22.28 -13.39 22.08
N THR A 310 21.96 -12.54 21.12
CA THR A 310 22.18 -12.87 19.71
C THR A 310 23.04 -11.81 19.04
N SER A 311 24.18 -12.24 18.49
CA SER A 311 25.06 -11.47 17.60
C SER A 311 24.35 -10.86 16.38
N GLN A 312 23.08 -11.23 16.17
CA GLN A 312 22.11 -10.55 15.32
C GLN A 312 20.86 -10.27 16.15
N ALA A 313 20.54 -9.01 16.40
CA ALA A 313 19.31 -8.54 17.04
C ALA A 313 18.06 -9.09 16.32
N ARG A 314 17.55 -10.27 16.70
CA ARG A 314 16.38 -10.90 16.06
C ARG A 314 15.22 -10.98 17.04
N TYR A 315 14.08 -10.45 16.62
CA TYR A 315 12.81 -10.63 17.34
C TYR A 315 12.36 -12.08 17.27
N GLN A 316 11.95 -12.62 18.41
CA GLN A 316 11.32 -13.93 18.54
C GLN A 316 9.90 -13.77 19.08
N PRO A 317 8.97 -14.68 18.73
CA PRO A 317 7.65 -14.69 19.34
C PRO A 317 7.75 -14.78 20.87
N ALA A 318 6.95 -13.98 21.56
CA ALA A 318 6.84 -14.04 23.02
C ALA A 318 6.21 -15.38 23.46
N PRO A 319 6.54 -15.90 24.65
CA PRO A 319 5.95 -17.16 25.16
C PRO A 319 4.45 -17.03 25.47
N GLY A 320 3.92 -15.81 25.53
CA GLY A 320 2.53 -15.50 25.81
C GLY A 320 2.33 -14.00 25.96
N ARG A 321 1.17 -13.63 26.53
CA ARG A 321 0.79 -12.22 26.78
C ARG A 321 1.01 -11.75 28.20
N ASP A 322 1.33 -12.65 29.11
CA ASP A 322 1.72 -12.35 30.49
C ASP A 322 2.95 -13.21 30.81
N PHE A 323 4.11 -12.57 30.97
CA PHE A 323 5.38 -13.25 31.24
C PHE A 323 6.40 -12.30 31.88
N VAL A 324 7.47 -12.86 32.42
CA VAL A 324 8.59 -12.09 32.99
C VAL A 324 9.77 -12.12 32.02
N LEU A 325 10.31 -10.93 31.72
CA LEU A 325 11.48 -10.72 30.88
C LEU A 325 12.66 -10.25 31.73
N GLY A 326 13.83 -10.87 31.52
CA GLY A 326 15.09 -10.40 32.08
C GLY A 326 15.61 -9.19 31.29
N ALA A 327 15.73 -8.04 31.95
CA ALA A 327 16.26 -6.81 31.37
C ALA A 327 16.72 -5.84 32.47
N ASP A 328 17.93 -5.28 32.35
CA ASP A 328 18.48 -4.33 33.32
C ASP A 328 17.72 -3.00 33.31
N ALA A 329 17.40 -2.52 32.11
CA ALA A 329 16.55 -1.36 31.83
C ALA A 329 15.14 -1.80 31.41
N CYS A 330 14.18 -0.87 31.39
CA CYS A 330 12.84 -1.12 30.89
C CYS A 330 12.89 -1.53 29.40
N PRO A 331 12.30 -2.67 28.99
CA PRO A 331 12.44 -3.22 27.65
C PRO A 331 11.53 -2.53 26.62
N CYS A 332 11.65 -1.20 26.53
CA CYS A 332 10.83 -0.31 25.71
C CYS A 332 11.68 0.79 25.04
N VAL A 333 11.03 1.58 24.18
CA VAL A 333 11.58 2.82 23.64
C VAL A 333 11.20 3.98 24.56
N GLY A 334 12.20 4.59 25.20
CA GLY A 334 12.04 5.85 25.91
C GLY A 334 12.01 7.01 24.92
N VAL A 335 11.04 7.92 25.06
CA VAL A 335 10.92 9.13 24.23
C VAL A 335 10.96 10.36 25.14
N SER A 336 11.73 11.37 24.74
CA SER A 336 11.82 12.63 25.47
C SER A 336 10.44 13.30 25.58
N PRO A 337 10.03 13.80 26.77
CA PRO A 337 8.86 14.67 26.95
C PRO A 337 8.85 15.92 26.07
N ALA A 338 10.02 16.37 25.60
CA ALA A 338 10.14 17.47 24.65
C ALA A 338 9.90 17.06 23.18
N ALA A 339 9.71 15.76 22.90
CA ALA A 339 9.41 15.26 21.57
C ALA A 339 7.98 15.60 21.12
N SER A 340 7.82 15.78 19.82
CA SER A 340 6.51 15.93 19.20
C SER A 340 5.65 14.69 19.46
N PRO A 341 4.33 14.84 19.69
CA PRO A 341 3.42 13.71 19.84
C PRO A 341 3.44 12.73 18.66
N ALA A 342 3.73 13.24 17.45
CA ALA A 342 3.84 12.45 16.23
C ALA A 342 4.93 11.37 16.31
N LEU A 343 6.06 11.65 16.97
CA LEU A 343 7.14 10.68 17.13
C LEU A 343 6.73 9.48 17.99
N ALA A 344 6.13 9.75 19.16
CA ALA A 344 5.65 8.70 20.05
C ALA A 344 4.53 7.88 19.38
N GLN A 345 3.62 8.54 18.67
CA GLN A 345 2.57 7.88 17.91
C GLN A 345 3.13 7.02 16.77
N PHE A 346 4.16 7.49 16.06
CA PHE A 346 4.83 6.73 15.02
C PHE A 346 5.43 5.44 15.59
N LEU A 347 6.26 5.54 16.64
CA LEU A 347 6.86 4.37 17.30
C LEU A 347 5.81 3.39 17.85
N ALA A 348 4.73 3.90 18.45
CA ALA A 348 3.63 3.05 18.90
C ALA A 348 2.90 2.37 17.74
N THR A 349 2.70 3.07 16.61
CA THR A 349 2.11 2.50 15.38
C THR A 349 2.99 1.41 14.79
N GLU A 350 4.31 1.57 14.87
CA GLU A 350 5.28 0.54 14.48
C GLU A 350 5.23 -0.70 15.39
N GLY A 351 4.67 -0.55 16.59
CA GLY A 351 4.37 -1.64 17.52
C GLY A 351 5.22 -1.62 18.79
N TYR A 352 6.14 -0.67 18.95
CA TYR A 352 7.00 -0.60 20.13
C TYR A 352 6.21 -0.26 21.39
N ALA A 353 6.61 -0.82 22.52
CA ALA A 353 6.28 -0.24 23.81
C ALA A 353 7.00 1.12 23.93
N VAL A 354 6.25 2.20 24.18
CA VAL A 354 6.79 3.58 24.26
C VAL A 354 6.52 4.14 25.64
N VAL A 355 7.54 4.75 26.25
CA VAL A 355 7.44 5.42 27.55
C VAL A 355 8.03 6.83 27.44
N MET A 356 7.31 7.83 27.96
CA MET A 356 7.84 9.19 28.06
C MET A 356 8.76 9.32 29.28
N THR A 357 10.01 9.76 29.10
CA THR A 357 10.98 9.87 30.21
C THR A 357 12.11 10.86 29.90
N ASP A 358 12.60 11.59 30.91
CA ASP A 358 13.82 12.42 30.81
C ASP A 358 15.10 11.67 31.20
N ARG A 359 15.01 10.37 31.47
CA ARG A 359 16.12 9.52 31.94
C ARG A 359 16.49 8.49 30.88
N PRO A 360 17.50 8.76 30.01
CA PRO A 360 17.87 7.86 28.92
C PRO A 360 18.25 6.43 29.37
N GLY A 361 18.85 6.29 30.55
CA GLY A 361 19.32 5.00 31.09
C GLY A 361 18.21 4.10 31.66
N ASP A 362 16.96 4.58 31.73
CA ASP A 362 15.85 3.79 32.29
C ASP A 362 15.24 2.82 31.29
N CYS A 363 15.49 3.01 29.98
CA CYS A 363 14.91 2.22 28.90
C CYS A 363 16.01 1.60 28.04
N THR A 364 15.71 0.52 27.32
CA THR A 364 16.66 -0.15 26.40
C THR A 364 17.20 0.82 25.34
N VAL A 365 16.34 1.69 24.82
CA VAL A 365 16.74 2.72 23.87
C VAL A 365 16.00 4.01 24.17
N PHE A 366 16.69 5.13 23.95
CA PHE A 366 16.14 6.46 24.14
C PHE A 366 16.19 7.27 22.84
N VAL A 367 15.10 7.98 22.54
CA VAL A 367 14.96 8.88 21.40
C VAL A 367 14.73 10.30 21.92
N ALA A 368 15.76 11.14 21.76
CA ALA A 368 15.78 12.52 22.25
C ALA A 368 15.25 13.55 21.23
N GLN A 369 14.92 13.11 20.01
CA GLN A 369 14.54 13.97 18.90
C GLN A 369 13.26 14.76 19.21
N THR A 370 13.35 16.09 19.12
CA THR A 370 12.25 17.00 19.46
C THR A 370 11.22 17.11 18.33
N ASN A 371 11.69 17.35 17.11
CA ASN A 371 10.85 17.48 15.91
C ASN A 371 10.86 16.18 15.13
N PHE A 372 9.71 15.75 14.62
CA PHE A 372 9.60 14.54 13.79
C PHE A 372 8.78 14.81 12.54
N SER A 373 9.31 14.35 11.41
CA SER A 373 8.66 14.33 10.11
C SER A 373 8.77 12.94 9.47
N ALA A 374 8.07 12.72 8.36
CA ALA A 374 8.13 11.45 7.64
C ALA A 374 9.55 11.10 7.13
N GLU A 375 10.38 12.11 6.83
CA GLU A 375 11.76 11.92 6.36
C GLU A 375 12.68 11.40 7.48
N ASP A 376 12.33 11.62 8.75
CA ASP A 376 13.09 11.13 9.89
C ASP A 376 12.80 9.66 10.21
N ALA A 377 11.71 9.10 9.68
CA ALA A 377 11.16 7.81 10.09
C ALA A 377 12.17 6.66 9.95
N LEU A 378 12.90 6.57 8.84
CA LEU A 378 13.91 5.53 8.63
C LEU A 378 15.08 5.66 9.61
N ALA A 379 15.55 6.89 9.87
CA ALA A 379 16.66 7.14 10.79
C ALA A 379 16.27 6.78 12.23
N VAL A 380 15.05 7.15 12.66
CA VAL A 380 14.51 6.79 13.97
C VAL A 380 14.38 5.27 14.12
N LEU A 381 13.84 4.58 13.11
CA LEU A 381 13.74 3.11 13.15
C LEU A 381 15.11 2.45 13.19
N ALA A 382 16.07 2.92 12.39
CA ALA A 382 17.43 2.41 12.39
C ALA A 382 18.10 2.60 13.76
N HIS A 383 17.89 3.75 14.43
CA HIS A 383 18.41 4.01 15.77
C HIS A 383 17.81 3.04 16.82
N VAL A 384 16.49 2.80 16.77
CA VAL A 384 15.83 1.83 17.65
C VAL A 384 16.34 0.42 17.39
N GLU A 385 16.45 0.01 16.12
CA GLU A 385 16.87 -1.33 15.75
C GLU A 385 18.37 -1.59 15.97
N ALA A 386 19.21 -0.55 15.94
CA ALA A 386 20.64 -0.65 16.25
C ALA A 386 20.93 -0.79 17.76
N SER A 387 19.96 -0.50 18.63
CA SER A 387 20.15 -0.64 20.07
C SER A 387 20.39 -2.09 20.48
N SER A 388 21.33 -2.30 21.39
CA SER A 388 21.52 -3.58 22.06
C SER A 388 20.54 -3.70 23.23
N GLY A 389 20.08 -4.91 23.49
CA GLY A 389 19.28 -5.19 24.67
C GLY A 389 17.82 -5.52 24.40
N PRO A 390 17.07 -5.89 25.45
CA PRO A 390 15.77 -6.50 25.29
C PRO A 390 14.74 -5.46 24.90
N LEU A 391 13.92 -5.75 23.89
CA LEU A 391 12.88 -4.84 23.43
C LEU A 391 11.59 -5.61 23.15
N VAL A 392 10.48 -5.10 23.67
CA VAL A 392 9.15 -5.66 23.44
C VAL A 392 8.41 -4.83 22.40
N ARG A 393 7.83 -5.49 21.41
CA ARG A 393 6.95 -4.87 20.42
C ARG A 393 5.87 -5.82 19.94
N PHE A 394 4.78 -5.29 19.41
CA PHE A 394 3.92 -6.04 18.50
C PHE A 394 4.52 -6.06 17.09
N ALA A 395 4.37 -7.17 16.38
CA ALA A 395 4.71 -7.26 14.96
C ALA A 395 3.89 -6.24 14.15
N ARG A 396 4.44 -5.82 12.99
CA ARG A 396 3.74 -4.88 12.10
C ARG A 396 2.47 -5.48 11.50
N TRP A 397 2.57 -6.73 11.08
CA TRP A 397 1.54 -7.49 10.36
C TRP A 397 0.97 -8.59 11.25
N PRO A 398 -0.25 -9.07 10.96
CA PRO A 398 -0.86 -10.12 11.76
C PRO A 398 -0.15 -11.46 11.57
N ASP A 399 -0.37 -12.38 12.50
CA ASP A 399 0.04 -13.79 12.40
C ASP A 399 1.54 -13.98 12.12
N ASP A 400 2.37 -13.14 12.76
CA ASP A 400 3.84 -13.09 12.60
C ASP A 400 4.36 -12.89 11.17
N ALA A 401 3.51 -12.38 10.26
CA ALA A 401 3.96 -12.00 8.94
C ALA A 401 5.04 -10.90 9.03
N GLN A 402 6.06 -11.03 8.20
CA GLN A 402 7.15 -10.07 8.11
C GLN A 402 6.75 -8.87 7.27
N SER A 403 6.04 -9.10 6.17
CA SER A 403 5.59 -8.09 5.21
C SER A 403 4.20 -8.44 4.69
N VAL A 404 3.60 -7.54 3.91
CA VAL A 404 2.33 -7.79 3.22
C VAL A 404 2.47 -7.58 1.71
N LEU A 405 1.76 -8.40 0.93
CA LEU A 405 1.56 -8.25 -0.50
C LEU A 405 0.06 -8.03 -0.77
N ALA A 406 -0.26 -6.90 -1.39
CA ALA A 406 -1.59 -6.63 -1.94
C ALA A 406 -1.49 -6.49 -3.45
N VAL A 407 -2.23 -7.32 -4.18
CA VAL A 407 -2.33 -7.22 -5.64
C VAL A 407 -3.57 -6.40 -5.99
N THR A 408 -3.43 -5.41 -6.86
CA THR A 408 -4.56 -4.60 -7.34
C THR A 408 -4.69 -4.64 -8.85
N GLY A 409 -5.94 -4.56 -9.32
CA GLY A 409 -6.29 -4.43 -10.73
C GLY A 409 -7.13 -3.18 -10.96
N ASP A 410 -6.56 -2.08 -11.44
CA ASP A 410 -7.33 -0.86 -11.65
C ASP A 410 -8.20 -1.03 -12.92
N ILE A 411 -9.53 -1.12 -12.75
CA ILE A 411 -10.49 -1.29 -13.84
C ILE A 411 -10.89 0.09 -14.36
N ASP A 412 -10.08 0.66 -15.23
CA ASP A 412 -10.40 1.99 -15.75
C ASP A 412 -11.64 1.98 -16.68
N SER A 413 -11.88 0.87 -17.40
CA SER A 413 -12.99 0.68 -18.36
C SER A 413 -13.29 -0.80 -18.57
N LEU A 414 -14.54 -1.13 -18.91
CA LEU A 414 -14.87 -2.46 -19.44
C LEU A 414 -15.03 -2.47 -20.96
N THR A 415 -15.23 -1.31 -21.58
CA THR A 415 -15.45 -1.15 -23.02
C THR A 415 -14.74 0.09 -23.57
N VAL A 416 -14.49 0.13 -24.88
CA VAL A 416 -13.98 1.35 -25.55
C VAL A 416 -14.88 2.57 -25.29
N TRP A 417 -16.20 2.37 -25.12
CA TRP A 417 -17.12 3.45 -24.81
C TRP A 417 -16.90 4.05 -23.43
N ASP A 418 -16.56 3.24 -22.43
CA ASP A 418 -16.16 3.73 -21.10
C ASP A 418 -14.88 4.56 -21.21
N TYR A 419 -13.94 4.14 -22.07
CA TYR A 419 -12.72 4.90 -22.37
C TYR A 419 -13.03 6.23 -23.07
N ALA A 420 -13.92 6.24 -24.07
CA ALA A 420 -14.31 7.44 -24.80
C ALA A 420 -14.97 8.48 -23.87
N LEU A 421 -15.79 8.05 -22.91
CA LEU A 421 -16.42 8.94 -21.93
C LEU A 421 -15.42 9.68 -21.04
N ARG A 422 -14.18 9.20 -20.93
CA ARG A 422 -13.09 9.93 -20.25
C ARG A 422 -12.68 11.19 -21.01
N LEU A 423 -12.82 11.17 -22.33
CA LEU A 423 -12.35 12.24 -23.24
C LEU A 423 -13.41 13.32 -23.45
N VAL A 424 -14.69 12.95 -23.41
CA VAL A 424 -15.79 13.85 -23.81
C VAL A 424 -16.34 14.66 -22.63
N GLY A 425 -16.03 14.30 -21.37
CA GLY A 425 -16.51 15.04 -20.20
C GLY A 425 -18.03 15.07 -20.16
N ALA A 426 -18.64 13.96 -19.73
CA ALA A 426 -20.10 13.77 -19.76
C ALA A 426 -20.89 14.89 -19.05
#